data_AF-A0A0E3JXD1-F1
#
_entry.id   AF-A0A0E3JXD1-F1
#
_cell.length_a   1.000
_cell.length_b   1.000
_cell.length_c   1.000
_cell.angle_alpha   90.00
_cell.angle_beta   90.00
_cell.angle_gamma   90.00
#
_symmetry.space_group_name_H-M   'P 1'
#
loop_
_entity.id
_entity.type
_entity.pdbx_description
1 polymer ?
#
loop_
_entity_poly.entity_id
_entity_poly.type
_entity_poly.pdbx_seq_one_letter_code
_entity_poly.pdbx_strand_id
1 'polypeptide(L)'
;MLNKKVVIFNSGKKLFCSKGFKDTSVSDITKLAGIGVSTFYNYYPSKEKLFFEIHIQENNKLKKIRDDLDFEFILALFNSIIFIDTHKREIGIHHFPKIIDYLAEFIMKGLTDFPK
;
A
#
# COMPACT_ATOMS: atom_id res chain seq x y z
N MET A 1 16.92 25.72 5.05
CA MET A 1 16.34 25.28 6.35
C MET A 1 15.85 23.85 6.20
N LEU A 2 16.24 22.95 7.10
CA LEU A 2 15.75 21.56 7.11
C LEU A 2 14.23 21.59 7.42
N ASN A 3 13.39 20.98 6.56
CA ASN A 3 11.95 20.95 6.80
C ASN A 3 11.65 20.06 8.02
N LYS A 4 11.32 20.69 9.16
CA LYS A 4 11.10 20.00 10.45
C LYS A 4 10.01 18.93 10.37
N LYS A 5 8.96 19.12 9.56
CA LYS A 5 7.92 18.10 9.33
C LYS A 5 8.52 16.84 8.71
N VAL A 6 9.38 16.98 7.70
CA VAL A 6 10.05 15.84 7.02
C VAL A 6 11.01 15.11 7.97
N VAL A 7 11.71 15.84 8.84
CA VAL A 7 12.60 15.22 9.84
C VAL A 7 11.79 14.40 10.85
N ILE A 8 10.69 14.95 11.38
CA ILE A 8 9.77 14.22 12.27
C ILE A 8 9.22 12.98 11.57
N PHE A 9 8.80 13.11 10.32
CA PHE A 9 8.29 12.01 9.51
C PHE A 9 9.30 10.87 9.40
N ASN A 10 10.53 11.17 8.97
CA ASN A 10 11.57 10.16 8.76
C ASN A 10 12.03 9.50 10.06
N SER A 11 12.15 10.27 11.15
CA SER A 11 12.47 9.74 12.48
C SER A 11 11.36 8.83 13.01
N GLY A 12 10.09 9.26 12.88
CA GLY A 12 8.93 8.45 13.22
C GLY A 12 8.90 7.14 12.45
N LYS A 13 9.05 7.22 11.12
CA LYS A 13 9.12 6.04 10.24
C LYS A 13 10.20 5.07 10.68
N LYS A 14 11.43 5.56 10.90
CA LYS A 14 12.56 4.72 11.32
C LYS A 14 12.26 3.96 12.61
N LEU A 15 11.72 4.63 13.62
CA LEU A 15 11.42 4.02 14.92
C LEU A 15 10.22 3.05 14.85
N PHE A 16 9.16 3.41 14.14
CA PHE A 16 8.02 2.52 13.93
C PHE A 16 8.43 1.24 13.20
N CYS A 17 9.31 1.32 12.21
CA CYS A 17 9.84 0.14 11.51
C CYS A 17 10.77 -0.70 12.38
N SER A 18 11.56 -0.09 13.27
CA SER A 18 12.58 -0.81 14.04
C SER A 18 12.05 -1.49 15.31
N LYS A 19 11.07 -0.89 16.00
CA LYS A 19 10.56 -1.41 17.27
C LYS A 19 9.03 -1.39 17.40
N GLY A 20 8.31 -1.01 16.35
CA GLY A 20 6.85 -1.01 16.35
C GLY A 20 6.20 0.24 16.97
N PHE A 21 4.90 0.40 16.72
CA PHE A 21 4.12 1.57 17.13
C PHE A 21 3.95 1.69 18.65
N LYS A 22 3.68 0.57 19.33
CA LYS A 22 3.42 0.55 20.79
C LYS A 22 4.65 0.98 21.57
N ASP A 23 5.83 0.51 21.17
CA ASP A 23 7.10 0.76 21.88
C ASP A 23 7.80 2.05 21.47
N THR A 24 7.21 2.83 20.57
CA THR A 24 7.72 4.14 20.15
C THR A 24 6.97 5.27 20.85
N SER A 25 7.67 6.17 21.53
CA SER A 25 7.08 7.37 22.15
C SER A 25 7.36 8.63 21.32
N VAL A 26 6.58 9.71 21.55
CA VAL A 26 6.87 11.03 20.96
C VAL A 26 8.26 11.53 21.38
N SER A 27 8.68 11.23 22.62
CA SER A 27 10.01 11.58 23.13
C SER A 27 11.13 10.88 22.37
N ASP A 28 10.96 9.61 22.00
CA ASP A 28 11.95 8.90 21.19
C ASP A 28 12.10 9.54 19.81
N ILE A 29 10.96 9.89 19.20
CA ILE A 29 10.90 10.50 17.87
C ILE A 29 11.58 11.87 17.89
N THR A 30 11.30 12.71 18.89
CA THR A 30 11.85 14.06 19.00
C THR A 30 13.33 14.05 19.32
N LYS A 31 13.79 13.11 20.18
CA LYS A 31 15.21 12.86 20.45
C LYS A 31 15.95 12.49 19.16
N LEU A 32 15.41 11.55 18.39
CA LEU A 32 16.02 11.13 17.12
C LEU A 32 15.99 12.27 16.08
N ALA A 33 14.94 13.08 16.06
CA ALA A 33 14.78 14.21 15.15
C ALA A 33 15.59 15.47 15.55
N GLY A 34 16.19 15.50 16.75
CA GLY A 34 16.89 16.68 17.26
C GLY A 34 15.99 17.90 17.42
N ILE A 35 14.78 17.70 17.94
CA ILE A 35 13.79 18.77 18.18
C ILE A 35 13.19 18.71 19.57
N GLY A 36 12.57 19.81 20.01
CA GLY A 36 11.74 19.82 21.20
C GLY A 36 10.40 19.11 21.00
N VAL A 37 9.83 18.59 22.09
CA VAL A 37 8.50 17.94 22.08
C VAL A 37 7.41 18.91 21.64
N SER A 38 7.45 20.18 22.09
CA SER A 38 6.50 21.20 21.67
C SER A 38 6.53 21.43 20.15
N THR A 39 7.71 21.35 19.53
CA THR A 39 7.86 21.46 18.08
C THR A 39 7.20 20.30 17.34
N PHE A 40 7.19 19.09 17.90
CA PHE A 40 6.46 17.96 17.30
C PHE A 40 4.97 18.28 17.16
N TYR A 41 4.37 18.78 18.25
CA TYR A 41 2.94 19.06 18.30
C TYR A 41 2.51 20.23 17.40
N ASN A 42 3.44 21.09 16.98
CA ASN A 42 3.19 22.09 15.93
C ASN A 42 2.95 21.47 14.54
N TYR A 43 3.42 20.24 14.30
CA TYR A 43 3.29 19.55 13.00
C TYR A 43 2.33 18.36 13.04
N TYR A 44 2.32 17.61 14.14
CA TYR A 44 1.47 16.44 14.30
C TYR A 44 0.74 16.50 15.65
N PRO A 45 -0.61 16.46 15.66
CA PRO A 45 -1.38 16.55 16.89
C PRO A 45 -1.17 15.34 17.80
N SER A 46 -0.72 14.20 17.25
CA SER A 46 -0.44 12.99 18.03
C SER A 46 0.51 12.04 17.29
N LYS A 47 1.02 11.03 18.03
CA LYS A 47 1.83 9.94 17.46
C LYS A 47 1.04 9.11 16.45
N GLU A 48 -0.25 8.91 16.71
CA GLU A 48 -1.19 8.17 15.87
C GLU A 48 -1.36 8.88 14.52
N LYS A 49 -1.48 10.22 14.52
CA LYS A 49 -1.61 10.98 13.27
C LYS A 49 -0.37 10.85 12.40
N LEU A 50 0.81 10.94 13.01
CA LEU A 50 2.08 10.70 12.33
C LEU A 50 2.18 9.26 11.80
N PHE A 51 1.84 8.28 12.64
CA PHE A 51 1.83 6.86 12.25
C PHE A 51 0.90 6.61 11.06
N PHE A 52 -0.30 7.18 11.07
CA PHE A 52 -1.27 7.04 9.99
C PHE A 52 -0.78 7.69 8.69
N GLU A 53 -0.17 8.88 8.76
CA GLU A 53 0.43 9.53 7.59
C GLU A 53 1.57 8.69 7.00
N ILE A 54 2.46 8.16 7.85
CA ILE A 54 3.51 7.22 7.42
C ILE A 54 2.90 5.96 6.82
N HIS A 55 1.90 5.37 7.46
CA HIS A 55 1.26 4.15 7.00
C HIS A 55 0.59 4.35 5.64
N ILE A 56 -0.13 5.47 5.42
CA ILE A 56 -0.68 5.82 4.11
C ILE A 56 0.43 5.98 3.08
N GLN A 57 1.50 6.71 3.40
CA GLN A 57 2.57 6.94 2.42
C GLN A 57 3.31 5.65 2.07
N GLU A 58 3.56 4.77 3.04
CA GLU A 58 4.17 3.47 2.79
C GLU A 58 3.21 2.54 2.05
N ASN A 59 1.92 2.52 2.42
CA ASN A 59 0.90 1.80 1.66
C ASN A 59 0.80 2.32 0.23
N ASN A 60 0.83 3.63 -0.02
CA ASN A 60 0.76 4.19 -1.37
C ASN A 60 2.00 3.85 -2.23
N LYS A 61 3.14 3.56 -1.60
CA LYS A 61 4.31 2.98 -2.28
C LYS A 61 4.15 1.48 -2.53
N LEU A 62 3.39 0.79 -1.67
CA LEU A 62 3.09 -0.63 -1.75
C LEU A 62 1.79 -0.96 -2.50
N LYS A 63 0.97 0.05 -2.87
CA LYS A 63 -0.23 -0.10 -3.70
C LYS A 63 0.21 -0.56 -5.08
N LYS A 64 0.38 -1.87 -5.18
CA LYS A 64 0.59 -2.64 -6.40
C LYS A 64 -0.75 -2.97 -7.05
N ILE A 65 -1.86 -2.39 -6.62
CA ILE A 65 -3.18 -2.65 -7.19
C ILE A 65 -3.86 -1.29 -7.35
N ARG A 66 -4.47 -1.07 -8.51
CA ARG A 66 -5.30 0.09 -8.87
C ARG A 66 -6.24 0.48 -7.72
N ASP A 67 -6.14 1.72 -7.26
CA ASP A 67 -6.98 2.27 -6.19
C ASP A 67 -8.13 3.13 -6.69
N ASP A 68 -8.24 3.29 -8.01
CA ASP A 68 -9.41 3.84 -8.70
C ASP A 68 -10.52 2.80 -8.91
N LEU A 69 -10.23 1.52 -8.63
CA LEU A 69 -11.19 0.42 -8.69
C LEU A 69 -11.61 0.02 -7.28
N ASP A 70 -12.91 -0.23 -7.10
CA ASP A 70 -13.39 -0.83 -5.87
C ASP A 70 -13.12 -2.35 -5.81
N PHE A 71 -13.25 -2.91 -4.61
CA PHE A 71 -12.98 -4.33 -4.38
C PHE A 71 -13.97 -5.25 -5.11
N GLU A 72 -15.21 -4.79 -5.32
CA GLU A 72 -16.25 -5.58 -6.00
C GLU A 72 -15.91 -5.75 -7.49
N PHE A 73 -15.43 -4.70 -8.15
CA PHE A 73 -14.98 -4.73 -9.53
C PHE A 73 -13.75 -5.62 -9.70
N ILE A 74 -12.77 -5.52 -8.79
CA ILE A 74 -11.57 -6.39 -8.79
C ILE A 74 -11.99 -7.86 -8.67
N LEU A 75 -12.91 -8.18 -7.75
CA LEU A 75 -13.45 -9.52 -7.62
C LEU A 75 -14.20 -9.98 -8.88
N ALA A 76 -15.00 -9.10 -9.49
CA ALA A 76 -15.72 -9.39 -10.73
C ALA A 76 -14.76 -9.76 -11.88
N LEU A 77 -13.62 -9.06 -12.00
CA LEU A 77 -12.57 -9.40 -12.97
C LEU A 77 -12.04 -10.82 -12.77
N PHE A 78 -11.70 -11.21 -11.53
CA PHE A 78 -11.24 -12.59 -11.27
C PHE A 78 -12.34 -13.62 -11.47
N ASN A 79 -13.58 -13.32 -11.06
CA ASN A 79 -14.73 -14.21 -11.27
C ASN A 79 -15.00 -14.46 -12.76
N SER A 80 -14.68 -13.50 -13.64
CA SER A 80 -14.81 -13.70 -15.08
C SER A 80 -13.98 -14.88 -15.59
N ILE A 81 -12.78 -15.11 -15.02
CA ILE A 81 -11.91 -16.25 -15.36
C ILE A 81 -12.61 -17.56 -15.01
N ILE A 82 -13.28 -17.62 -13.86
CA ILE A 82 -14.03 -18.80 -13.40
C ILE A 82 -15.20 -19.08 -14.35
N PHE A 83 -15.90 -18.03 -14.81
CA PHE A 83 -17.00 -18.18 -15.74
C PHE A 83 -16.54 -18.71 -17.11
N ILE A 84 -15.34 -18.32 -17.55
CA ILE A 84 -14.73 -18.81 -18.79
C ILE A 84 -14.46 -20.32 -18.75
N ASP A 85 -14.18 -20.90 -17.57
CA ASP A 85 -14.02 -22.37 -17.41
C ASP A 85 -15.25 -23.17 -17.81
N THR A 86 -16.45 -22.60 -17.64
CA THR A 86 -17.69 -23.24 -18.06
C THR A 86 -17.82 -23.38 -19.58
N HIS A 87 -17.05 -22.60 -20.36
CA HIS A 87 -17.04 -22.59 -21.83
C HIS A 87 -15.76 -23.19 -22.43
N LYS A 88 -15.06 -24.04 -21.65
CA LYS A 88 -13.79 -24.66 -22.05
C LYS A 88 -13.87 -25.48 -23.35
N ARG A 89 -15.02 -26.08 -23.65
CA ARG A 89 -15.20 -26.92 -24.85
C ARG A 89 -15.23 -26.08 -26.12
N GLU A 90 -15.88 -24.93 -26.06
CA GLU A 90 -16.01 -23.95 -27.12
C GLU A 90 -14.67 -23.24 -27.41
N ILE A 91 -13.86 -23.02 -26.37
CA ILE A 91 -12.54 -22.36 -26.47
C ILE A 91 -11.46 -23.32 -27.00
N GLY A 92 -11.60 -24.62 -26.72
CA GLY A 92 -10.65 -25.66 -27.11
C GLY A 92 -9.82 -26.16 -25.93
N ILE A 93 -10.08 -27.41 -25.55
CA ILE A 93 -9.55 -28.07 -24.33
C ILE A 93 -8.03 -28.04 -24.25
N HIS A 94 -7.33 -28.18 -25.38
CA HIS A 94 -5.87 -28.23 -25.42
C HIS A 94 -5.20 -26.88 -25.16
N HIS A 95 -5.82 -25.78 -25.59
CA HIS A 95 -5.28 -24.43 -25.40
C HIS A 95 -5.77 -23.77 -24.12
N PHE A 96 -6.89 -24.24 -23.58
CA PHE A 96 -7.57 -23.64 -22.44
C PHE A 96 -6.68 -23.39 -21.21
N PRO A 97 -5.84 -24.33 -20.73
CA PRO A 97 -4.98 -24.07 -19.56
C PRO A 97 -4.07 -22.86 -19.77
N LYS A 98 -3.43 -22.78 -20.95
CA LYS A 98 -2.53 -21.68 -21.29
C LYS A 98 -3.27 -20.34 -21.43
N ILE A 99 -4.51 -20.38 -21.93
CA ILE A 99 -5.36 -19.19 -22.05
C ILE A 99 -5.69 -18.62 -20.67
N ILE A 100 -6.07 -19.47 -19.71
CA ILE A 100 -6.37 -19.03 -18.34
C ILE A 100 -5.13 -18.41 -17.67
N ASP A 101 -3.96 -19.02 -17.86
CA ASP A 101 -2.70 -18.45 -17.33
C ASP A 101 -2.45 -17.04 -17.90
N TYR A 102 -2.59 -16.86 -19.21
CA TYR A 102 -2.43 -15.55 -19.84
C TYR A 102 -3.50 -14.54 -19.41
N LEU A 103 -4.76 -14.96 -19.28
CA LEU A 103 -5.84 -14.08 -18.80
C LEU A 103 -5.60 -13.62 -17.36
N ALA A 104 -5.22 -14.54 -16.48
CA ALA A 104 -4.84 -14.22 -15.11
C ALA A 104 -3.64 -13.27 -15.08
N GLU A 105 -2.62 -13.51 -15.90
CA GLU A 105 -1.46 -12.63 -16.03
C GLU A 105 -1.84 -11.23 -16.50
N PHE A 106 -2.70 -11.10 -17.53
CA PHE A 106 -3.15 -9.81 -18.04
C PHE A 106 -4.01 -9.05 -17.03
N ILE A 107 -4.91 -9.73 -16.32
CA ILE A 107 -5.70 -9.12 -15.25
C ILE A 107 -4.77 -8.64 -14.13
N MET A 108 -3.84 -9.48 -13.68
CA MET A 108 -2.87 -9.10 -12.65
C MET A 108 -2.03 -7.89 -13.08
N LYS A 109 -1.40 -7.92 -14.26
CA LYS A 109 -0.62 -6.79 -14.79
C LYS A 109 -1.46 -5.54 -14.97
N GLY A 110 -2.69 -5.65 -15.48
CA GLY A 110 -3.61 -4.52 -15.64
C GLY A 110 -4.04 -3.90 -14.31
N LEU A 111 -4.09 -4.70 -13.24
CA LEU A 111 -4.32 -4.22 -11.88
C LEU A 111 -3.04 -3.65 -11.25
N THR A 112 -1.86 -4.16 -11.58
CA THR A 112 -0.62 -3.82 -10.85
C THR A 112 0.31 -2.81 -11.51
N ASP A 113 0.33 -2.77 -12.84
CA ASP A 113 1.28 -1.98 -13.62
C ASP A 113 0.62 -0.71 -14.19
N PHE A 114 -0.50 -0.31 -13.61
CA PHE A 114 -1.26 0.85 -14.04
C PHE A 114 -0.45 2.15 -13.84
N PRO A 115 -0.31 3.00 -14.88
CA PRO A 115 0.37 4.28 -14.75
C PRO A 115 -0.39 5.17 -13.77
N LYS A 116 0.31 5.68 -12.76
CA LYS A 116 -0.23 6.64 -11.79
C LYS A 116 -0.48 8.01 -12.41
#